data_AF-A0A8E6B4X1-F1
#
_entry.id   AF-A0A8E6B4X1-F1
#
_cell.length_a   1.000
_cell.length_b   1.000
_cell.length_c   1.000
_cell.angle_alpha   90.00
_cell.angle_beta   90.00
_cell.angle_gamma   90.00
#
_symmetry.space_group_name_H-M   'P 1'
#
loop_
_entity.id
_entity.type
_entity.pdbx_description
1 polymer ?
#
loop_
_entity_poly.entity_id
_entity_poly.type
_entity_poly.pdbx_seq_one_letter_code
_entity_poly.pdbx_strand_id
1 'polypeptide(L)'
;MSQIEIPPGLADVPVAKSAISFIDGHRAILSYRGIPVEVLAKESHYEETAWLLLKGELPTQRELADFTQELKERRNIKYRLKDLLKSLPEGAHPMVALQTSVAALGGYYPCKSVSDAASNWEASLRLIASMPTLVAAFARLRHGDDAIDPNPDLDHAGNFYYMLTGKEPSPAVRKVLDACLILHAEHNMNASTFSTRVTSSTLSSPYAAISAAVGTLSGPLHGGANEEVVEMLDQIGPVSNVKTWLDKKRAENPSFKVMGMGHRVYKVKDPRATVLQDLAEHAFSETGKPLKYEVAQALEKLCEGIYGVKGVYPNVDFYSGVVYQSLGIPTDIFTPIFAIARVSGWLAHWLEQLQGNRIYRPEQTYVGKTDVAYVPLEKRP
;
A
#
# COMPACT_ATOMS: atom_id res chain seq x y z
N MET A 1 16.19 -34.55 16.00
CA MET A 1 14.94 -33.86 15.61
C MET A 1 14.94 -33.80 14.10
N SER A 2 13.86 -34.25 13.44
CA SER A 2 13.75 -34.12 11.98
C SER A 2 13.94 -32.66 11.59
N GLN A 3 14.82 -32.38 10.62
CA GLN A 3 14.93 -31.04 10.05
C GLN A 3 13.54 -30.67 9.51
N ILE A 4 12.90 -29.68 10.13
CA ILE A 4 11.69 -29.09 9.60
C ILE A 4 12.13 -28.35 8.35
N GLU A 5 11.69 -28.81 7.18
CA GLU A 5 11.93 -28.12 5.91
C GLU A 5 11.12 -26.81 5.94
N ILE A 6 11.82 -25.67 6.01
CA ILE A 6 11.19 -24.35 6.07
C ILE A 6 10.84 -23.95 4.63
N PRO A 7 9.55 -23.73 4.30
CA PRO A 7 9.17 -23.29 2.97
C PRO A 7 9.79 -21.92 2.67
N PRO A 8 10.45 -21.72 1.52
CA PRO A 8 11.05 -20.44 1.16
C PRO A 8 10.06 -19.28 1.24
N GLY A 9 10.48 -18.19 1.88
CA GLY A 9 9.66 -16.99 2.04
C GLY A 9 8.41 -17.17 2.92
N LEU A 10 8.40 -18.17 3.82
CA LEU A 10 7.27 -18.49 4.71
C LEU A 10 5.97 -18.80 3.96
N ALA A 11 6.08 -19.33 2.74
CA ALA A 11 4.92 -19.76 1.97
C ALA A 11 4.09 -20.77 2.77
N ASP A 12 2.77 -20.55 2.82
CA ASP A 12 1.79 -21.41 3.50
C ASP A 12 2.00 -21.59 5.02
N VAL A 13 2.83 -20.74 5.64
CA VAL A 13 3.02 -20.71 7.11
C VAL A 13 2.12 -19.64 7.73
N PRO A 14 1.07 -20.00 8.50
CA PRO A 14 0.30 -19.02 9.25
C PRO A 14 1.12 -18.49 10.43
N VAL A 15 1.58 -17.24 10.33
CA VAL A 15 2.44 -16.58 11.34
C VAL A 15 1.68 -15.92 12.48
N ALA A 16 0.36 -15.78 12.36
CA ALA A 16 -0.50 -15.19 13.38
C ALA A 16 -1.98 -15.61 13.22
N LYS A 17 -2.74 -15.51 14.30
CA LYS A 17 -4.21 -15.44 14.24
C LYS A 17 -4.61 -13.98 14.06
N SER A 18 -5.59 -13.72 13.20
CA SER A 18 -6.09 -12.37 12.96
C SER A 18 -7.59 -12.37 12.69
N ALA A 19 -8.27 -11.31 13.15
CA ALA A 19 -9.68 -11.07 12.89
C ALA A 19 -9.91 -9.83 11.98
N ILE A 20 -8.85 -9.30 11.36
CA ILE A 20 -8.89 -8.03 10.62
C ILE A 20 -9.41 -8.23 9.20
N SER A 21 -8.83 -9.17 8.46
CA SER A 21 -9.21 -9.44 7.08
C SER A 21 -9.21 -10.93 6.76
N PHE A 22 -10.03 -11.30 5.80
CA PHE A 22 -10.10 -12.66 5.27
C PHE A 22 -10.04 -12.63 3.75
N ILE A 23 -9.31 -13.59 3.18
CA ILE A 23 -9.11 -13.74 1.76
C ILE A 23 -9.36 -15.20 1.34
N ASP A 24 -10.19 -15.39 0.33
CA ASP A 24 -10.34 -16.68 -0.36
C ASP A 24 -9.93 -16.49 -1.83
N GLY A 25 -8.73 -17.00 -2.14
CA GLY A 25 -8.12 -16.84 -3.46
C GLY A 25 -8.81 -17.61 -4.58
N HIS A 26 -9.61 -18.63 -4.25
CA HIS A 26 -10.32 -19.44 -5.24
C HIS A 26 -11.71 -18.86 -5.54
N ARG A 27 -12.34 -18.25 -4.53
CA ARG A 27 -13.68 -17.67 -4.63
C ARG A 27 -13.68 -16.16 -4.90
N ALA A 28 -12.51 -15.55 -5.13
CA ALA A 28 -12.34 -14.10 -5.30
C ALA A 28 -12.90 -13.27 -4.13
N ILE A 29 -12.76 -13.75 -2.89
CA ILE A 29 -13.30 -13.03 -1.72
C ILE A 29 -12.17 -12.24 -1.06
N LEU A 30 -12.40 -10.95 -0.83
CA LEU A 30 -11.70 -10.15 0.17
C LEU A 30 -12.72 -9.53 1.11
N SER A 31 -12.51 -9.66 2.41
CA SER A 31 -13.37 -9.00 3.40
C SER A 31 -12.56 -8.34 4.50
N TYR A 32 -13.06 -7.19 4.96
CA TYR A 32 -12.56 -6.47 6.12
C TYR A 32 -13.58 -6.62 7.23
N ARG A 33 -13.17 -7.22 8.36
CA ARG A 33 -14.07 -7.55 9.48
C ARG A 33 -15.37 -8.26 9.04
N GLY A 34 -15.27 -9.12 8.02
CA GLY A 34 -16.39 -9.88 7.47
C GLY A 34 -17.23 -9.16 6.41
N ILE A 35 -16.97 -7.89 6.11
CA ILE A 35 -17.67 -7.14 5.06
C ILE A 35 -16.88 -7.23 3.74
N PRO A 36 -17.50 -7.65 2.62
CA PRO A 36 -16.81 -7.70 1.32
C PRO A 36 -16.24 -6.34 0.89
N VAL A 37 -15.02 -6.34 0.38
CA VAL A 37 -14.32 -5.09 0.00
C VAL A 37 -15.04 -4.34 -1.12
N GLU A 38 -15.72 -5.06 -2.01
CA GLU A 38 -16.46 -4.51 -3.14
C GLU A 38 -17.69 -3.74 -2.67
N VAL A 39 -18.29 -4.18 -1.56
CA VAL A 39 -19.39 -3.47 -0.90
C VAL A 39 -18.85 -2.20 -0.24
N LEU A 40 -17.74 -2.30 0.51
CA LEU A 40 -17.11 -1.13 1.12
C LEU A 40 -16.71 -0.08 0.08
N ALA A 41 -16.08 -0.49 -1.04
CA ALA A 41 -15.65 0.44 -2.08
C ALA A 41 -16.84 1.19 -2.74
N LYS A 42 -18.01 0.55 -2.83
CA LYS A 42 -19.22 1.13 -3.42
C LYS A 42 -19.98 2.00 -2.43
N GLU A 43 -20.20 1.51 -1.22
CA GLU A 43 -21.16 2.09 -0.25
C GLU A 43 -20.50 2.88 0.89
N SER A 44 -19.23 2.63 1.21
CA SER A 44 -18.50 3.26 2.32
C SER A 44 -17.61 4.41 1.82
N HIS A 45 -16.86 5.00 2.76
CA HIS A 45 -15.73 5.89 2.51
C HIS A 45 -14.52 5.51 3.37
N TYR A 46 -13.33 6.04 3.04
CA TYR A 46 -12.09 5.61 3.66
C TYR A 46 -12.06 5.77 5.18
N GLU A 47 -12.61 6.86 5.74
CA GLU A 47 -12.65 7.05 7.19
C GLU A 47 -13.51 6.00 7.90
N GLU A 48 -14.67 5.64 7.37
CA GLU A 48 -15.52 4.58 7.94
C GLU A 48 -14.82 3.22 7.84
N THR A 49 -14.18 2.93 6.71
CA THR A 49 -13.38 1.71 6.52
C THR A 49 -12.17 1.65 7.47
N ALA A 50 -11.48 2.77 7.68
CA ALA A 50 -10.36 2.86 8.61
C ALA A 50 -10.83 2.64 10.05
N TRP A 51 -11.98 3.20 10.45
CA TRP A 51 -12.61 2.91 11.73
C TRP A 51 -12.91 1.41 11.88
N LEU A 52 -13.58 0.81 10.89
CA LEU A 52 -13.91 -0.62 10.88
C LEU A 52 -12.66 -1.49 11.11
N LEU A 53 -11.57 -1.19 10.40
CA LEU A 53 -10.31 -1.92 10.54
C LEU A 53 -9.74 -1.81 11.95
N LEU A 54 -9.71 -0.60 12.53
CA LEU A 54 -9.12 -0.33 13.84
C LEU A 54 -9.99 -0.83 15.02
N LYS A 55 -11.31 -0.68 14.92
CA LYS A 55 -12.26 -0.95 16.02
C LYS A 55 -12.92 -2.33 15.93
N GLY A 56 -13.00 -2.91 14.73
CA GLY A 56 -13.58 -4.23 14.50
C GLY A 56 -15.06 -4.22 14.12
N GLU A 57 -15.74 -3.08 14.22
CA GLU A 57 -17.15 -2.90 13.90
C GLU A 57 -17.39 -1.55 13.19
N LEU A 58 -18.50 -1.43 12.48
CA LEU A 58 -18.88 -0.17 11.84
C LEU A 58 -19.24 0.89 12.89
N PRO A 59 -18.88 2.17 12.66
CA PRO A 59 -19.20 3.24 13.60
C PRO A 59 -20.69 3.59 13.55
N THR A 60 -21.22 4.08 14.66
CA THR A 60 -22.43 4.92 14.65
C THR A 60 -22.16 6.27 13.98
N GLN A 61 -23.21 7.00 13.60
CA GLN A 61 -23.07 8.32 12.98
C GLN A 61 -22.25 9.29 13.84
N ARG A 62 -22.43 9.25 15.17
CA ARG A 62 -21.68 10.10 16.10
C ARG A 62 -20.22 9.72 16.17
N GLU A 63 -19.92 8.43 16.30
CA GLU A 63 -18.54 7.93 16.35
C GLU A 63 -17.78 8.27 15.06
N LEU A 64 -18.44 8.14 13.91
CA LEU A 64 -17.84 8.48 12.62
C LEU A 64 -17.57 9.99 12.53
N ALA A 65 -18.52 10.83 12.93
CA ALA A 65 -18.35 12.28 12.94
C ALA A 65 -17.19 12.71 13.84
N ASP A 66 -17.11 12.17 15.06
CA ASP A 66 -16.06 12.44 16.03
C ASP A 66 -14.69 11.97 15.48
N PHE A 67 -14.62 10.76 14.93
CA PHE A 67 -13.39 10.20 14.32
C PHE A 67 -12.90 11.04 13.14
N THR A 68 -13.79 11.40 12.22
CA THR A 68 -13.44 12.23 11.06
C THR A 68 -12.94 13.60 11.51
N GLN A 69 -13.55 14.19 12.54
CA GLN A 69 -13.09 15.46 13.12
C GLN A 69 -11.70 15.33 13.75
N GLU A 70 -11.45 14.27 14.53
CA GLU A 70 -10.14 14.01 15.12
C GLU A 70 -9.04 13.83 14.05
N LEU A 71 -9.36 13.16 12.93
CA LEU A 71 -8.44 13.04 11.80
C LEU A 71 -8.17 14.41 11.16
N LYS A 72 -9.20 15.22 10.90
CA LYS A 72 -9.07 16.58 10.32
C LYS A 72 -8.11 17.45 11.13
N GLU A 73 -8.26 17.47 12.45
CA GLU A 73 -7.41 18.23 13.37
C GLU A 73 -5.94 17.77 13.38
N ARG A 74 -5.68 16.53 12.94
CA ARG A 74 -4.35 15.91 12.93
C ARG A 74 -3.68 15.89 11.55
N ARG A 75 -4.29 16.46 10.51
CA ARG A 75 -3.71 16.57 9.15
C ARG A 75 -2.45 17.44 9.10
N ASN A 76 -2.42 18.50 9.91
CA ASN A 76 -1.30 19.42 9.95
C ASN A 76 -0.03 18.80 10.55
N ILE A 77 1.11 19.09 9.92
CA ILE A 77 2.44 18.67 10.38
C ILE A 77 3.24 19.86 10.90
N LYS A 78 4.19 19.62 11.82
CA LYS A 78 5.05 20.69 12.35
C LYS A 78 5.92 21.27 11.24
N TYR A 79 6.19 22.58 11.30
CA TYR A 79 7.03 23.26 10.30
C TYR A 79 8.43 22.63 10.17
N ARG A 80 9.04 22.20 11.28
CA ARG A 80 10.34 21.49 11.26
C ARG A 80 10.31 20.17 10.50
N LEU A 81 9.15 19.51 10.41
CA LEU A 81 8.99 18.34 9.57
C LEU A 81 8.91 18.73 8.08
N LYS A 82 8.31 19.90 7.75
CA LYS A 82 8.40 20.48 6.40
C LYS A 82 9.86 20.85 6.06
N ASP A 83 10.63 21.40 7.00
CA ASP A 83 12.06 21.69 6.83
C ASP A 83 12.89 20.42 6.54
N LEU A 84 12.57 19.31 7.24
CA LEU A 84 13.18 18.01 6.96
C LEU A 84 12.90 17.56 5.52
N LEU A 85 11.65 17.67 5.07
CA LEU A 85 11.28 17.32 3.69
C LEU A 85 12.00 18.19 2.66
N LYS A 86 12.16 19.50 2.93
CA LYS A 86 12.95 20.43 2.10
C LYS A 86 14.43 20.06 2.01
N SER A 87 14.95 19.34 3.01
CA SER A 87 16.36 18.95 3.07
C SER A 87 16.66 17.65 2.31
N LEU A 88 15.63 16.94 1.85
CA LEU A 88 15.79 15.74 1.04
C LEU A 88 16.16 16.12 -0.41
N PRO A 89 16.94 15.30 -1.13
CA PRO A 89 17.27 15.56 -2.53
C PRO A 89 16.01 15.66 -3.41
N GLU A 90 16.00 16.59 -4.36
CA GLU A 90 14.88 16.78 -5.31
C GLU A 90 14.55 15.48 -6.08
N GLY A 91 15.58 14.72 -6.46
CA GLY A 91 15.45 13.44 -7.17
C GLY A 91 15.14 12.24 -6.26
N ALA A 92 14.92 12.42 -4.96
CA ALA A 92 14.58 11.31 -4.08
C ALA A 92 13.17 10.80 -4.39
N HIS A 93 13.01 9.47 -4.43
CA HIS A 93 11.70 8.85 -4.64
C HIS A 93 10.75 9.20 -3.47
N PRO A 94 9.47 9.52 -3.71
CA PRO A 94 8.51 9.86 -2.66
C PRO A 94 8.38 8.82 -1.54
N MET A 95 8.58 7.53 -1.84
CA MET A 95 8.62 6.47 -0.82
C MET A 95 9.78 6.63 0.19
N VAL A 96 10.94 7.10 -0.26
CA VAL A 96 12.09 7.38 0.63
C VAL A 96 11.73 8.54 1.56
N ALA A 97 11.19 9.63 1.00
CA ALA A 97 10.75 10.77 1.79
C ALA A 97 9.65 10.40 2.80
N LEU A 98 8.69 9.58 2.40
CA LEU A 98 7.66 9.07 3.29
C LEU A 98 8.24 8.21 4.41
N GLN A 99 9.13 7.26 4.10
CA GLN A 99 9.76 6.41 5.12
C GLN A 99 10.52 7.23 6.16
N THR A 100 11.34 8.19 5.70
CA THR A 100 12.13 9.09 6.55
C THR A 100 11.24 9.97 7.40
N SER A 101 10.22 10.58 6.80
CA SER A 101 9.34 11.51 7.52
C SER A 101 8.42 10.81 8.51
N VAL A 102 7.95 9.59 8.23
CA VAL A 102 7.19 8.77 9.20
C VAL A 102 8.06 8.39 10.39
N ALA A 103 9.32 8.02 10.19
CA ALA A 103 10.25 7.76 11.29
C ALA A 103 10.47 9.03 12.14
N ALA A 104 10.69 10.17 11.49
CA ALA A 104 10.88 11.45 12.16
C ALA A 104 9.62 11.94 12.89
N LEU A 105 8.42 11.59 12.41
CA LEU A 105 7.13 12.01 12.97
C LEU A 105 7.01 11.64 14.45
N GLY A 106 7.53 10.48 14.86
CA GLY A 106 7.54 10.03 16.26
C GLY A 106 8.38 10.90 17.20
N GLY A 107 9.36 11.66 16.67
CA GLY A 107 10.11 12.65 17.45
C GLY A 107 9.32 13.93 17.73
N TYR A 108 8.37 14.28 16.85
CA TYR A 108 7.51 15.47 16.99
C TYR A 108 6.22 15.18 17.75
N TYR A 109 5.73 13.94 17.67
CA TYR A 109 4.51 13.48 18.31
C TYR A 109 4.78 12.16 19.03
N PRO A 110 5.41 12.19 20.22
CA PRO A 110 5.93 10.98 20.85
C PRO A 110 4.83 10.09 21.43
N CYS A 111 4.85 8.81 21.03
CA CYS A 111 4.15 7.72 21.72
C CYS A 111 5.13 7.03 22.68
N LYS A 112 5.24 7.54 23.91
CA LYS A 112 6.31 7.16 24.86
C LYS A 112 6.27 5.69 25.29
N SER A 113 5.07 5.13 25.40
CA SER A 113 4.87 3.73 25.75
C SER A 113 3.72 3.14 24.97
N VAL A 114 3.92 1.95 24.42
CA VAL A 114 2.87 1.19 23.74
C VAL A 114 1.90 0.50 24.72
N SER A 115 2.14 0.63 26.03
CA SER A 115 1.23 0.15 27.07
C SER A 115 0.04 1.08 27.34
N ASP A 116 0.10 2.33 26.88
CA ASP A 116 -0.98 3.30 27.05
C ASP A 116 -1.89 3.31 25.81
N ALA A 117 -3.11 2.79 25.98
CA ALA A 117 -4.10 2.70 24.92
C ALA A 117 -4.48 4.08 24.35
N ALA A 118 -4.49 5.15 25.17
CA ALA A 118 -4.81 6.48 24.70
C ALA A 118 -3.69 7.03 23.80
N SER A 119 -2.42 6.90 24.23
CA SER A 119 -1.26 7.25 23.39
C SER A 119 -1.22 6.44 22.08
N ASN A 120 -1.58 5.15 22.13
CA ASN A 120 -1.64 4.30 20.95
C ASN A 120 -2.71 4.75 19.95
N TRP A 121 -3.88 5.12 20.45
CA TRP A 121 -4.98 5.66 19.64
C TRP A 121 -4.58 6.99 18.99
N GLU A 122 -4.05 7.93 19.77
CA GLU A 122 -3.57 9.23 19.29
C GLU A 122 -2.50 9.09 18.20
N ALA A 123 -1.54 8.18 18.39
CA ALA A 123 -0.50 7.94 17.40
C ALA A 123 -1.05 7.33 16.11
N SER A 124 -2.05 6.44 16.24
CA SER A 124 -2.74 5.81 15.10
C SER A 124 -3.49 6.86 14.27
N LEU A 125 -4.28 7.73 14.92
CA LEU A 125 -4.95 8.86 14.28
C LEU A 125 -3.97 9.80 13.60
N ARG A 126 -2.86 10.13 14.29
CA ARG A 126 -1.81 10.99 13.73
C ARG A 126 -1.20 10.39 12.46
N LEU A 127 -0.89 9.10 12.44
CA LEU A 127 -0.31 8.43 11.29
C LEU A 127 -1.28 8.43 10.10
N ILE A 128 -2.54 8.04 10.31
CA ILE A 128 -3.58 8.08 9.27
C ILE A 128 -3.72 9.50 8.73
N ALA A 129 -3.93 10.48 9.61
CA ALA A 129 -4.24 11.85 9.21
C ALA A 129 -3.09 12.57 8.50
N SER A 130 -1.84 12.31 8.87
CA SER A 130 -0.70 13.11 8.42
C SER A 130 0.09 12.50 7.25
N MET A 131 0.02 11.18 7.02
CA MET A 131 0.69 10.57 5.86
C MET A 131 0.32 11.20 4.51
N PRO A 132 -0.96 11.53 4.21
CA PRO A 132 -1.31 12.28 3.01
C PRO A 132 -0.57 13.62 2.89
N THR A 133 -0.48 14.37 3.99
CA THR A 133 0.21 15.65 4.06
C THR A 133 1.71 15.49 3.81
N LEU A 134 2.34 14.42 4.34
CA LEU A 134 3.76 14.14 4.12
C LEU A 134 4.05 13.88 2.63
N VAL A 135 3.23 13.05 2.00
CA VAL A 135 3.37 12.72 0.57
C VAL A 135 3.15 13.95 -0.30
N ALA A 136 2.03 14.66 -0.11
CA ALA A 136 1.70 15.84 -0.90
C ALA A 136 2.71 16.98 -0.69
N ALA A 137 3.15 17.22 0.55
CA ALA A 137 4.16 18.24 0.83
C ALA A 137 5.48 17.94 0.12
N PHE A 138 6.00 16.71 0.22
CA PHE A 138 7.24 16.36 -0.45
C PHE A 138 7.11 16.43 -1.98
N ALA A 139 5.99 15.94 -2.54
CA ALA A 139 5.72 15.97 -3.97
C ALA A 139 5.79 17.38 -4.56
N ARG A 140 5.36 18.40 -3.79
CA ARG A 140 5.44 19.82 -4.18
C ARG A 140 6.82 20.42 -3.91
N LEU A 141 7.32 20.26 -2.69
CA LEU A 141 8.58 20.86 -2.23
C LEU A 141 9.77 20.45 -3.10
N ARG A 142 9.82 19.20 -3.57
CA ARG A 142 10.90 18.71 -4.44
C ARG A 142 10.91 19.35 -5.84
N HIS A 143 9.85 20.04 -6.24
CA HIS A 143 9.76 20.80 -7.49
C HIS A 143 9.91 22.31 -7.29
N GLY A 144 10.26 22.74 -6.06
CA GLY A 144 10.39 24.16 -5.70
C GLY A 144 9.06 24.85 -5.35
N ASP A 145 7.95 24.13 -5.37
CA ASP A 145 6.64 24.64 -4.95
C ASP A 145 6.48 24.63 -3.43
N ASP A 146 5.72 25.57 -2.88
CA ASP A 146 5.30 25.51 -1.48
C ASP A 146 4.29 24.37 -1.24
N ALA A 147 4.37 23.75 -0.06
CA ALA A 147 3.39 22.78 0.40
C ALA A 147 2.03 23.47 0.66
N ILE A 148 0.96 22.85 0.17
CA ILE A 148 -0.41 23.32 0.41
C ILE A 148 -0.90 22.78 1.75
N ASP A 149 -1.52 23.64 2.57
CA ASP A 149 -2.06 23.24 3.85
C ASP A 149 -3.37 22.43 3.68
N PRO A 150 -3.70 21.52 4.60
CA PRO A 150 -4.91 20.71 4.51
C PRO A 150 -6.19 21.56 4.52
N ASN A 151 -7.16 21.19 3.69
CA ASN A 151 -8.49 21.79 3.66
C ASN A 151 -9.43 21.03 4.64
N PRO A 152 -10.01 21.69 5.66
CA PRO A 152 -10.87 21.03 6.65
C PRO A 152 -12.25 20.62 6.11
N ASP A 153 -12.70 21.18 4.99
CA ASP A 153 -14.02 20.91 4.40
C ASP A 153 -14.03 19.64 3.53
N LEU A 154 -12.85 19.17 3.13
CA LEU A 154 -12.70 17.95 2.34
C LEU A 154 -12.54 16.70 3.22
N ASP A 155 -13.01 15.55 2.73
CA ASP A 155 -12.73 14.23 3.32
C ASP A 155 -11.27 13.82 3.07
N HIS A 156 -10.89 12.63 3.54
CA HIS A 156 -9.52 12.14 3.48
C HIS A 156 -8.96 12.09 2.04
N ALA A 157 -9.71 11.47 1.13
CA ALA A 157 -9.34 11.35 -0.28
C ALA A 157 -9.30 12.72 -0.98
N GLY A 158 -10.34 13.53 -0.79
CA GLY A 158 -10.44 14.84 -1.41
C GLY A 158 -9.36 15.80 -0.94
N ASN A 159 -9.05 15.79 0.35
CA ASN A 159 -7.98 16.61 0.93
C ASN A 159 -6.60 16.19 0.39
N PHE A 160 -6.33 14.89 0.24
CA PHE A 160 -5.08 14.43 -0.35
C PHE A 160 -4.92 14.93 -1.79
N TYR A 161 -5.96 14.76 -2.62
CA TYR A 161 -5.96 15.26 -4.01
C TYR A 161 -5.73 16.77 -4.07
N TYR A 162 -6.42 17.53 -3.21
CA TYR A 162 -6.28 18.98 -3.12
C TYR A 162 -4.85 19.41 -2.75
N MET A 163 -4.26 18.82 -1.70
CA MET A 163 -2.90 19.17 -1.28
C MET A 163 -1.85 18.79 -2.34
N LEU A 164 -2.07 17.71 -3.09
CA LEU A 164 -1.16 17.25 -4.13
C LEU A 164 -1.22 18.16 -5.38
N THR A 165 -2.44 18.46 -5.84
CA THR A 165 -2.67 19.08 -7.16
C THR A 165 -2.95 20.58 -7.10
N GLY A 166 -3.34 21.10 -5.94
CA GLY A 166 -3.85 22.46 -5.76
C GLY A 166 -5.28 22.69 -6.29
N LYS A 167 -6.00 21.62 -6.62
CA LYS A 167 -7.38 21.67 -7.14
C LYS A 167 -8.31 20.82 -6.30
N GLU A 168 -9.52 21.31 -6.05
CA GLU A 168 -10.56 20.47 -5.47
C GLU A 168 -11.01 19.41 -6.50
N PRO A 169 -11.13 18.13 -6.11
CA PRO A 169 -11.54 17.08 -7.02
C PRO A 169 -13.04 17.19 -7.37
N SER A 170 -13.41 16.79 -8.60
CA SER A 170 -14.82 16.56 -8.92
C SER A 170 -15.39 15.41 -8.06
N PRO A 171 -16.73 15.30 -7.92
CA PRO A 171 -17.34 14.18 -7.21
C PRO A 171 -16.90 12.80 -7.72
N ALA A 172 -16.73 12.62 -9.04
CA ALA A 172 -16.27 11.36 -9.61
C ALA A 172 -14.80 11.07 -9.28
N VAL A 173 -13.91 12.06 -9.42
CA VAL A 173 -12.50 11.94 -9.04
C VAL A 173 -12.37 11.58 -7.56
N ARG A 174 -13.12 12.27 -6.70
CA ARG A 174 -13.15 12.02 -5.26
C ARG A 174 -13.61 10.60 -4.94
N LYS A 175 -14.71 10.13 -5.55
CA LYS A 175 -15.24 8.76 -5.31
C LYS A 175 -14.27 7.67 -5.77
N VAL A 176 -13.64 7.83 -6.93
CA VAL A 176 -12.65 6.85 -7.41
C VAL A 176 -11.43 6.81 -6.53
N LEU A 177 -10.90 7.98 -6.13
CA LEU A 177 -9.74 8.04 -5.25
C LEU A 177 -10.03 7.45 -3.86
N ASP A 178 -11.20 7.74 -3.30
CA ASP A 178 -11.65 7.17 -2.02
C ASP A 178 -11.78 5.64 -2.10
N ALA A 179 -12.38 5.12 -3.18
CA ALA A 179 -12.44 3.68 -3.42
C ALA A 179 -11.04 3.07 -3.59
N CYS A 180 -10.11 3.74 -4.28
CA CYS A 180 -8.71 3.30 -4.34
C CYS A 180 -8.09 3.17 -2.94
N LEU A 181 -8.36 4.13 -2.03
CA LEU A 181 -7.88 4.03 -0.65
C LEU A 181 -8.51 2.85 0.09
N ILE A 182 -9.81 2.61 -0.05
CA ILE A 182 -10.48 1.46 0.55
C ILE A 182 -9.89 0.14 0.05
N LEU A 183 -9.74 -0.03 -1.26
CA LEU A 183 -9.25 -1.27 -1.89
C LEU A 183 -7.80 -1.61 -1.51
N HIS A 184 -7.02 -0.60 -1.09
CA HIS A 184 -5.66 -0.78 -0.62
C HIS A 184 -5.54 -0.73 0.89
N ALA A 185 -6.61 -0.51 1.66
CA ALA A 185 -6.56 -0.30 3.10
C ALA A 185 -5.99 -1.49 3.87
N GLU A 186 -6.32 -2.72 3.43
CA GLU A 186 -5.86 -3.94 4.10
C GLU A 186 -5.78 -5.14 3.13
N HIS A 187 -4.82 -6.04 3.32
CA HIS A 187 -4.68 -7.22 2.47
C HIS A 187 -3.95 -8.39 3.13
N ASN A 188 -4.45 -8.82 4.30
CA ASN A 188 -3.93 -9.92 5.11
C ASN A 188 -2.43 -9.77 5.41
N MET A 189 -1.71 -10.87 5.63
CA MET A 189 -0.30 -10.93 6.00
C MET A 189 0.65 -10.74 4.80
N ASN A 190 0.41 -9.71 4.00
CA ASN A 190 1.36 -9.27 2.97
C ASN A 190 2.68 -8.80 3.62
N ALA A 191 3.75 -8.66 2.83
CA ALA A 191 5.10 -8.45 3.36
C ALA A 191 5.23 -7.21 4.28
N SER A 192 4.62 -6.07 3.92
CA SER A 192 4.66 -4.87 4.75
C SER A 192 3.82 -4.99 6.03
N THR A 193 2.69 -5.70 5.98
CA THR A 193 1.94 -6.07 7.19
C THR A 193 2.75 -6.99 8.11
N PHE A 194 3.45 -7.99 7.56
CA PHE A 194 4.31 -8.86 8.36
C PHE A 194 5.47 -8.10 8.99
N SER A 195 6.13 -7.22 8.23
CA SER A 195 7.16 -6.30 8.73
C SER A 195 6.66 -5.40 9.87
N THR A 196 5.42 -4.91 9.74
CA THR A 196 4.73 -4.20 10.83
C THR A 196 4.66 -5.08 12.08
N ARG A 197 4.14 -6.32 11.98
CA ARG A 197 4.02 -7.21 13.14
C ARG A 197 5.37 -7.61 13.76
N VAL A 198 6.40 -7.86 12.94
CA VAL A 198 7.76 -8.14 13.43
C VAL A 198 8.27 -6.97 14.27
N THR A 199 8.19 -5.74 13.75
CA THR A 199 8.64 -4.53 14.46
C THR A 199 7.80 -4.26 15.71
N SER A 200 6.48 -4.44 15.61
CA SER A 200 5.54 -4.31 16.73
C SER A 200 5.85 -5.29 17.86
N SER A 201 6.32 -6.49 17.51
CA SER A 201 6.54 -7.57 18.47
C SER A 201 7.65 -7.28 19.49
N THR A 202 8.53 -6.33 19.17
CA THR A 202 9.55 -5.82 20.07
C THR A 202 9.05 -4.68 20.96
N LEU A 203 7.75 -4.37 20.92
CA LEU A 203 7.12 -3.22 21.57
C LEU A 203 7.63 -1.86 21.07
N SER A 204 8.09 -1.81 19.81
CA SER A 204 8.48 -0.55 19.16
C SER A 204 7.27 0.36 18.95
N SER A 205 7.53 1.68 18.94
CA SER A 205 6.51 2.69 18.66
C SER A 205 5.79 2.44 17.32
N PRO A 206 4.52 2.88 17.16
CA PRO A 206 3.81 2.71 15.90
C PRO A 206 4.52 3.45 14.75
N TYR A 207 5.16 4.58 15.01
CA TYR A 207 5.95 5.31 13.99
C TYR A 207 7.10 4.47 13.42
N ALA A 208 7.81 3.73 14.27
CA ALA A 208 8.88 2.82 13.83
C ALA A 208 8.31 1.63 13.05
N ALA A 209 7.20 1.05 13.52
CA ALA A 209 6.53 -0.06 12.85
C ALA A 209 6.01 0.33 11.45
N ILE A 210 5.36 1.50 11.33
CA ILE A 210 4.87 2.00 10.04
C ILE A 210 6.03 2.41 9.12
N SER A 211 7.12 3.01 9.63
CA SER A 211 8.30 3.30 8.80
C SER A 211 8.93 2.01 8.23
N ALA A 212 9.03 0.94 9.03
CA ALA A 212 9.46 -0.38 8.54
C ALA A 212 8.50 -0.95 7.47
N ALA A 213 7.19 -0.77 7.66
CA ALA A 213 6.17 -1.18 6.70
C ALA A 213 6.29 -0.43 5.36
N VAL A 214 6.50 0.89 5.40
CA VAL A 214 6.73 1.74 4.22
C VAL A 214 7.98 1.29 3.47
N GLY A 215 9.11 1.07 4.16
CA GLY A 215 10.34 0.57 3.53
C GLY A 215 10.22 -0.85 2.97
N THR A 216 9.33 -1.68 3.54
CA THR A 216 9.04 -3.01 2.99
C THR A 216 8.13 -2.92 1.77
N LEU A 217 7.17 -1.98 1.76
CA LEU A 217 6.27 -1.74 0.65
C LEU A 217 7.00 -1.14 -0.56
N SER A 218 8.05 -0.33 -0.35
CA SER A 218 8.82 0.29 -1.44
C SER A 218 9.64 -0.68 -2.28
N GLY A 219 9.74 -1.96 -1.88
CA GLY A 219 10.42 -2.97 -2.68
C GLY A 219 9.68 -3.25 -4.00
N PRO A 220 10.39 -3.48 -5.12
CA PRO A 220 9.77 -3.71 -6.44
C PRO A 220 8.97 -5.02 -6.51
N LEU A 221 9.23 -5.96 -5.59
CA LEU A 221 8.46 -7.21 -5.46
C LEU A 221 7.18 -7.05 -4.61
N HIS A 222 6.83 -5.82 -4.22
CA HIS A 222 5.63 -5.51 -3.44
C HIS A 222 4.88 -4.31 -4.02
N GLY A 223 5.02 -3.10 -3.46
CA GLY A 223 4.18 -1.95 -3.80
C GLY A 223 4.49 -1.25 -5.12
N GLY A 224 5.71 -1.40 -5.66
CA GLY A 224 6.13 -0.74 -6.91
C GLY A 224 5.50 -1.31 -8.19
N ALA A 225 4.65 -2.34 -8.08
CA ALA A 225 4.07 -3.01 -9.24
C ALA A 225 3.14 -2.11 -10.08
N ASN A 226 2.46 -1.14 -9.46
CA ASN A 226 1.55 -0.24 -10.16
C ASN A 226 2.28 0.78 -11.07
N GLU A 227 3.49 1.21 -10.69
CA GLU A 227 4.37 2.06 -11.49
C GLU A 227 4.92 1.27 -12.70
N GLU A 228 5.45 0.07 -12.44
CA GLU A 228 5.96 -0.86 -13.46
C GLU A 228 4.89 -1.27 -14.50
N VAL A 229 3.63 -1.41 -14.08
CA VAL A 229 2.50 -1.66 -15.00
C VAL A 229 2.36 -0.52 -16.01
N VAL A 230 2.41 0.72 -15.55
CA VAL A 230 2.25 1.88 -16.43
C VAL A 230 3.43 2.00 -17.40
N GLU A 231 4.65 1.80 -16.93
CA GLU A 231 5.84 1.77 -17.79
C GLU A 231 5.78 0.65 -18.82
N MET A 232 5.29 -0.53 -18.43
CA MET A 232 5.05 -1.65 -19.34
C MET A 232 4.02 -1.29 -20.42
N LEU A 233 2.91 -0.63 -20.05
CA LEU A 233 1.89 -0.18 -20.99
C LEU A 233 2.43 0.89 -21.96
N ASP A 234 3.30 1.79 -21.49
CA ASP A 234 4.02 2.75 -22.34
C ASP A 234 4.93 2.06 -23.36
N GLN A 235 5.64 1.00 -22.96
CA GLN A 235 6.49 0.21 -23.87
C GLN A 235 5.69 -0.54 -24.93
N ILE A 236 4.45 -0.95 -24.63
CA ILE A 236 3.57 -1.60 -25.60
C ILE A 236 3.10 -0.59 -26.66
N GLY A 237 2.73 0.62 -26.23
CA GLY A 237 2.14 1.64 -27.09
C GLY A 237 0.72 1.26 -27.51
N PRO A 238 0.33 1.36 -28.81
CA PRO A 238 -1.04 1.13 -29.26
C PRO A 238 -1.50 -0.33 -29.10
N VAL A 239 -2.82 -0.52 -29.00
CA VAL A 239 -3.48 -1.85 -28.86
C VAL A 239 -3.01 -2.86 -29.91
N SER A 240 -2.74 -2.42 -31.14
CA SER A 240 -2.24 -3.27 -32.23
C SER A 240 -0.92 -3.98 -31.92
N ASN A 241 -0.12 -3.45 -30.98
CA ASN A 241 1.19 -3.99 -30.62
C ASN A 241 1.12 -5.03 -29.50
N VAL A 242 0.01 -5.13 -28.75
CA VAL A 242 -0.11 -5.97 -27.54
C VAL A 242 0.32 -7.42 -27.81
N LYS A 243 -0.20 -8.03 -28.88
CA LYS A 243 0.11 -9.42 -29.23
C LYS A 243 1.59 -9.58 -29.57
N THR A 244 2.11 -8.74 -30.46
CA THR A 244 3.51 -8.78 -30.92
C THR A 244 4.47 -8.57 -29.76
N TRP A 245 4.17 -7.64 -28.85
CA TRP A 245 4.98 -7.35 -27.68
C TRP A 245 5.02 -8.56 -26.72
N LEU A 246 3.87 -9.16 -26.41
CA LEU A 246 3.80 -10.30 -25.50
C LEU A 246 4.49 -11.54 -26.08
N ASP A 247 4.26 -11.83 -27.36
CA ASP A 247 4.91 -12.95 -28.04
C ASP A 247 6.43 -12.79 -28.04
N LYS A 248 6.94 -11.57 -28.30
CA LYS A 248 8.36 -11.25 -28.24
C LYS A 248 8.95 -11.47 -26.85
N LYS A 249 8.35 -10.90 -25.80
CA LYS A 249 8.84 -11.04 -24.41
C LYS A 249 8.91 -12.49 -23.96
N ARG A 250 7.91 -13.29 -24.34
CA ARG A 250 7.87 -14.73 -24.03
C ARG A 250 8.91 -15.54 -24.81
N ALA A 251 9.20 -15.16 -26.06
CA ALA A 251 10.24 -15.79 -26.85
C ALA A 251 11.64 -15.48 -26.28
N GLU A 252 11.86 -14.25 -25.80
CA GLU A 252 13.12 -13.84 -25.15
C GLU A 252 13.31 -14.48 -23.76
N ASN A 253 12.23 -14.60 -22.98
CA ASN A 253 12.25 -15.22 -21.67
C ASN A 253 10.96 -16.04 -21.43
N PRO A 254 11.05 -17.39 -21.48
CA PRO A 254 9.89 -18.25 -21.21
C PRO A 254 9.29 -18.10 -19.81
N SER A 255 10.05 -17.55 -18.86
CA SER A 255 9.62 -17.25 -17.49
C SER A 255 9.17 -15.81 -17.27
N PHE A 256 9.05 -15.02 -18.34
CA PHE A 256 8.59 -13.63 -18.29
C PHE A 256 7.23 -13.51 -17.58
N LYS A 257 7.14 -12.54 -16.67
CA LYS A 257 5.93 -12.21 -15.93
C LYS A 257 5.43 -10.85 -16.39
N VAL A 258 4.15 -10.80 -16.75
CA VAL A 258 3.47 -9.54 -17.04
C VAL A 258 3.26 -8.80 -15.72
N MET A 259 3.69 -7.54 -15.64
CA MET A 259 3.52 -6.74 -14.42
C MET A 259 2.03 -6.54 -14.12
N GLY A 260 1.66 -6.56 -12.84
CA GLY A 260 0.26 -6.53 -12.39
C GLY A 260 -0.53 -7.82 -12.64
N MET A 261 0.08 -8.87 -13.20
CA MET A 261 -0.55 -10.18 -13.37
C MET A 261 -0.08 -11.19 -12.33
N GLY A 262 -1.02 -11.96 -11.82
CA GLY A 262 -0.79 -13.01 -10.84
C GLY A 262 -0.81 -12.50 -9.41
N HIS A 263 -1.12 -13.42 -8.51
CA HIS A 263 -1.24 -13.13 -7.09
C HIS A 263 -0.88 -14.39 -6.29
N ARG A 264 -0.28 -14.21 -5.10
CA ARG A 264 0.08 -15.34 -4.23
C ARG A 264 -1.17 -16.14 -3.85
N VAL A 265 -2.20 -15.42 -3.39
CA VAL A 265 -3.48 -15.97 -2.94
C VAL A 265 -4.48 -16.18 -4.10
N TYR A 266 -4.92 -15.13 -4.81
CA TYR A 266 -5.86 -15.27 -5.91
C TYR A 266 -5.38 -16.17 -7.05
N LYS A 267 -6.27 -17.05 -7.51
CA LYS A 267 -6.15 -17.88 -8.72
C LYS A 267 -7.20 -17.55 -9.77
N VAL A 268 -7.90 -16.44 -9.56
CA VAL A 268 -8.95 -15.82 -10.37
C VAL A 268 -8.69 -14.31 -10.39
N LYS A 269 -9.43 -13.54 -11.19
CA LYS A 269 -9.30 -12.07 -11.20
C LYS A 269 -9.55 -11.52 -9.80
N ASP A 270 -8.66 -10.64 -9.36
CA ASP A 270 -8.73 -10.01 -8.06
C ASP A 270 -10.02 -9.17 -7.96
N PRO A 271 -10.87 -9.37 -6.93
CA PRO A 271 -12.13 -8.63 -6.79
C PRO A 271 -11.91 -7.11 -6.79
N ARG A 272 -10.77 -6.66 -6.25
CA ARG A 272 -10.41 -5.24 -6.21
C ARG A 272 -10.16 -4.67 -7.61
N ALA A 273 -9.54 -5.44 -8.49
CA ALA A 273 -9.29 -5.03 -9.87
C ALA A 273 -10.59 -4.89 -10.66
N THR A 274 -11.60 -5.73 -10.37
CA THR A 274 -12.92 -5.65 -10.99
C THR A 274 -13.67 -4.41 -10.54
N VAL A 275 -13.85 -4.20 -9.23
CA VAL A 275 -14.59 -3.04 -8.73
C VAL A 275 -13.90 -1.72 -9.05
N LEU A 276 -12.56 -1.68 -9.08
CA LEU A 276 -11.82 -0.50 -9.49
C LEU A 276 -12.10 -0.13 -10.95
N GLN A 277 -12.16 -1.12 -11.85
CA GLN A 277 -12.52 -0.86 -13.25
C GLN A 277 -13.94 -0.32 -13.35
N ASP A 278 -14.91 -0.94 -12.68
CA ASP A 278 -16.30 -0.48 -12.70
C ASP A 278 -16.37 1.01 -12.31
N LEU A 279 -15.72 1.40 -11.20
CA LEU A 279 -15.73 2.77 -10.72
C LEU A 279 -14.94 3.73 -11.63
N ALA A 280 -13.80 3.29 -12.17
CA ALA A 280 -12.99 4.09 -13.07
C ALA A 280 -13.70 4.38 -14.40
N GLU A 281 -14.42 3.41 -14.97
CA GLU A 281 -15.19 3.62 -16.20
C GLU A 281 -16.27 4.70 -16.03
N HIS A 282 -16.88 4.81 -14.85
CA HIS A 282 -17.79 5.91 -14.55
C HIS A 282 -17.07 7.27 -14.52
N ALA A 283 -15.89 7.35 -13.90
CA ALA A 283 -15.11 8.60 -13.86
C ALA A 283 -14.54 8.99 -15.24
N PHE A 284 -14.24 8.02 -16.11
CA PHE A 284 -13.80 8.29 -17.48
C PHE A 284 -14.84 9.03 -18.32
N SER A 285 -16.11 9.02 -17.93
CA SER A 285 -17.13 9.86 -18.56
C SER A 285 -16.86 11.36 -18.36
N GLU A 286 -16.16 11.75 -17.28
CA GLU A 286 -15.77 13.13 -16.99
C GLU A 286 -14.34 13.45 -17.46
N THR A 287 -13.39 12.53 -17.24
CA THR A 287 -11.96 12.77 -17.51
C THR A 287 -11.51 12.37 -18.91
N GLY A 288 -12.35 11.62 -19.65
CA GLY A 288 -11.97 10.92 -20.86
C GLY A 288 -11.32 9.56 -20.57
N LYS A 289 -11.64 8.56 -21.41
CA LYS A 289 -11.08 7.21 -21.31
C LYS A 289 -9.62 7.21 -21.79
N PRO A 290 -8.63 6.83 -20.95
CA PRO A 290 -7.24 6.89 -21.35
C PRO A 290 -6.88 5.74 -22.30
N LEU A 291 -6.08 6.01 -23.34
CA LEU A 291 -5.64 4.99 -24.32
C LEU A 291 -4.96 3.79 -23.66
N LYS A 292 -4.17 4.02 -22.61
CA LYS A 292 -3.51 2.96 -21.82
C LYS A 292 -4.49 1.97 -21.21
N TYR A 293 -5.71 2.41 -20.88
CA TYR A 293 -6.73 1.52 -20.36
C TYR A 293 -7.21 0.53 -21.43
N GLU A 294 -7.36 0.96 -22.68
CA GLU A 294 -7.70 0.06 -23.78
C GLU A 294 -6.57 -0.95 -24.05
N VAL A 295 -5.31 -0.50 -23.95
CA VAL A 295 -4.13 -1.37 -24.05
C VAL A 295 -4.11 -2.40 -22.92
N ALA A 296 -4.41 -1.97 -21.69
CA ALA A 296 -4.51 -2.86 -20.53
C ALA A 296 -5.63 -3.89 -20.70
N GLN A 297 -6.82 -3.49 -21.16
CA GLN A 297 -7.95 -4.40 -21.45
C GLN A 297 -7.59 -5.44 -22.54
N ALA A 298 -6.92 -5.00 -23.61
CA ALA A 298 -6.46 -5.90 -24.67
C ALA A 298 -5.38 -6.88 -24.16
N LEU A 299 -4.46 -6.42 -23.32
CA LEU A 299 -3.43 -7.25 -22.70
C LEU A 299 -4.03 -8.25 -21.71
N GLU A 300 -5.01 -7.83 -20.90
CA GLU A 300 -5.75 -8.72 -20.00
C GLU A 300 -6.39 -9.87 -20.77
N LYS A 301 -7.17 -9.56 -21.81
CA LYS A 301 -7.87 -10.57 -22.63
C LYS A 301 -6.90 -11.56 -23.27
N LEU A 302 -5.76 -11.09 -23.76
CA LEU A 302 -4.74 -11.96 -24.33
C LEU A 302 -4.09 -12.85 -23.24
N CYS A 303 -3.80 -12.27 -22.08
CA CYS A 303 -3.21 -13.00 -20.94
C CYS A 303 -4.16 -14.07 -20.39
N GLU A 304 -5.46 -13.82 -20.36
CA GLU A 304 -6.47 -14.79 -19.91
C GLU A 304 -6.39 -16.10 -20.70
N GLY A 305 -6.31 -16.01 -22.04
CA GLY A 305 -6.19 -17.19 -22.91
C GLY A 305 -4.86 -17.95 -22.78
N ILE A 306 -3.79 -17.30 -22.32
CA ILE A 306 -2.44 -17.89 -22.23
C ILE A 306 -2.13 -18.39 -20.81
N TYR A 307 -2.49 -17.59 -19.81
CA TYR A 307 -2.09 -17.76 -18.42
C TYR A 307 -3.25 -18.02 -17.46
N GLY A 308 -4.50 -17.83 -17.88
CA GLY A 308 -5.68 -18.09 -17.04
C GLY A 308 -5.75 -19.55 -16.58
N VAL A 309 -5.33 -20.49 -17.44
CA VAL A 309 -5.20 -21.93 -17.08
C VAL A 309 -4.17 -22.20 -15.98
N LYS A 310 -3.26 -21.25 -15.72
CA LYS A 310 -2.27 -21.29 -14.63
C LYS A 310 -2.71 -20.48 -13.40
N GLY A 311 -3.94 -19.96 -13.39
CA GLY A 311 -4.44 -19.13 -12.30
C GLY A 311 -3.82 -17.74 -12.23
N VAL A 312 -3.33 -17.21 -13.37
CA VAL A 312 -2.68 -15.88 -13.44
C VAL A 312 -3.65 -14.90 -14.09
N TYR A 313 -4.13 -13.97 -13.27
CA TYR A 313 -5.11 -12.94 -13.64
C TYR A 313 -4.65 -11.57 -13.10
N PRO A 314 -5.25 -10.45 -13.54
CA PRO A 314 -4.92 -9.13 -13.01
C PRO A 314 -5.13 -9.06 -11.50
N ASN A 315 -4.16 -8.45 -10.82
CA ASN A 315 -4.31 -7.97 -9.46
C ASN A 315 -4.73 -6.48 -9.47
N VAL A 316 -4.97 -5.91 -8.28
CA VAL A 316 -5.39 -4.50 -8.16
C VAL A 316 -4.44 -3.51 -8.82
N ASP A 317 -3.13 -3.80 -8.83
CA ASP A 317 -2.10 -2.91 -9.34
C ASP A 317 -2.13 -2.77 -10.86
N PHE A 318 -2.70 -3.76 -11.58
CA PHE A 318 -2.80 -3.76 -13.04
C PHE A 318 -3.63 -2.59 -13.60
N TYR A 319 -4.63 -2.10 -12.85
CA TYR A 319 -5.46 -0.97 -13.27
C TYR A 319 -5.20 0.31 -12.46
N SER A 320 -4.73 0.19 -11.21
CA SER A 320 -4.60 1.36 -10.32
C SER A 320 -3.73 2.48 -10.89
N GLY A 321 -2.57 2.17 -11.47
CA GLY A 321 -1.69 3.18 -12.07
C GLY A 321 -2.35 3.90 -13.25
N VAL A 322 -3.09 3.18 -14.10
CA VAL A 322 -3.83 3.77 -15.22
C VAL A 322 -4.93 4.71 -14.73
N VAL A 323 -5.64 4.31 -13.66
CA VAL A 323 -6.63 5.15 -13.00
C VAL A 323 -5.97 6.40 -12.44
N TYR A 324 -4.91 6.29 -11.65
CA TYR A 324 -4.23 7.46 -11.08
C TYR A 324 -3.71 8.43 -12.15
N GLN A 325 -3.14 7.94 -13.26
CA GLN A 325 -2.74 8.80 -14.38
C GLN A 325 -3.90 9.59 -14.97
N SER A 326 -5.08 8.96 -15.12
CA SER A 326 -6.28 9.64 -15.62
C SER A 326 -6.77 10.76 -14.70
N LEU A 327 -6.44 10.69 -13.40
CA LEU A 327 -6.75 11.73 -12.41
C LEU A 327 -5.69 12.85 -12.37
N GLY A 328 -4.65 12.76 -13.21
CA GLY A 328 -3.54 13.72 -13.26
C GLY A 328 -2.48 13.51 -12.16
N ILE A 329 -2.45 12.34 -11.53
CA ILE A 329 -1.49 12.02 -10.46
C ILE A 329 -0.17 11.53 -11.10
N PRO A 330 1.00 12.07 -10.68
CA PRO A 330 2.31 11.61 -11.15
C PRO A 330 2.59 10.15 -10.80
N THR A 331 3.29 9.42 -11.68
CA THR A 331 3.55 7.97 -11.53
C THR A 331 4.23 7.61 -10.21
N ASP A 332 5.24 8.37 -9.81
CA ASP A 332 6.00 8.11 -8.57
C ASP A 332 5.22 8.40 -7.26
N ILE A 333 3.95 8.80 -7.38
CA ILE A 333 3.00 8.97 -6.27
C ILE A 333 2.08 7.76 -6.09
N PHE A 334 2.11 6.77 -7.00
CA PHE A 334 1.23 5.59 -6.92
C PHE A 334 1.52 4.71 -5.71
N THR A 335 2.78 4.32 -5.51
CA THR A 335 3.17 3.57 -4.30
C THR A 335 2.92 4.36 -3.00
N PRO A 336 3.20 5.68 -2.93
CA PRO A 336 2.78 6.50 -1.78
C PRO A 336 1.28 6.50 -1.49
N ILE A 337 0.41 6.50 -2.50
CA ILE A 337 -1.04 6.36 -2.30
C ILE A 337 -1.38 5.01 -1.69
N PHE A 338 -0.73 3.94 -2.15
CA PHE A 338 -0.85 2.62 -1.52
C PHE A 338 -0.49 2.73 -0.03
N ALA A 339 0.64 3.37 0.31
CA ALA A 339 1.05 3.53 1.71
C ALA A 339 0.06 4.35 2.55
N ILE A 340 -0.50 5.43 1.99
CA ILE A 340 -1.56 6.24 2.63
C ILE A 340 -2.78 5.37 2.93
N ALA A 341 -3.21 4.56 1.97
CA ALA A 341 -4.33 3.66 2.15
C ALA A 341 -4.04 2.61 3.23
N ARG A 342 -2.92 1.90 3.08
CA ARG A 342 -2.55 0.70 3.84
C ARG A 342 -2.23 0.97 5.31
N VAL A 343 -1.97 2.22 5.70
CA VAL A 343 -1.65 2.56 7.08
C VAL A 343 -2.73 2.15 8.07
N SER A 344 -4.02 2.21 7.70
CA SER A 344 -5.12 1.74 8.57
C SER A 344 -5.04 0.24 8.83
N GLY A 345 -4.77 -0.58 7.81
CA GLY A 345 -4.52 -2.01 7.95
C GLY A 345 -3.27 -2.31 8.79
N TRP A 346 -2.15 -1.63 8.51
CA TRP A 346 -0.93 -1.80 9.31
C TRP A 346 -1.15 -1.46 10.79
N LEU A 347 -1.86 -0.37 11.09
CA LEU A 347 -2.18 0.02 12.46
C LEU A 347 -3.15 -0.97 13.13
N ALA A 348 -4.13 -1.50 12.41
CA ALA A 348 -4.99 -2.56 12.93
C ALA A 348 -4.19 -3.81 13.32
N HIS A 349 -3.23 -4.24 12.48
CA HIS A 349 -2.33 -5.36 12.79
C HIS A 349 -1.35 -5.04 13.91
N TRP A 350 -0.87 -3.79 14.01
CA TRP A 350 -0.04 -3.33 15.14
C TRP A 350 -0.83 -3.41 16.45
N LEU A 351 -2.07 -2.88 16.50
CA LEU A 351 -2.96 -2.97 17.66
C LEU A 351 -3.27 -4.43 18.04
N GLU A 352 -3.58 -5.28 17.04
CA GLU A 352 -3.82 -6.72 17.26
C GLU A 352 -2.56 -7.42 17.79
N GLN A 353 -1.37 -7.07 17.31
CA GLN A 353 -0.11 -7.65 17.82
C GLN A 353 0.17 -7.26 19.27
N LEU A 354 -0.22 -6.06 19.70
CA LEU A 354 -0.09 -5.65 21.11
C LEU A 354 -1.01 -6.46 22.04
N GLN A 355 -2.15 -6.94 21.53
CA GLN A 355 -3.04 -7.84 22.26
C GLN A 355 -2.46 -9.26 22.30
N GLY A 356 -1.78 -9.60 23.40
CA GLY A 356 -1.12 -10.91 23.53
C GLY A 356 0.23 -10.98 22.83
N ASN A 357 1.00 -9.89 22.88
CA ASN A 357 2.27 -9.76 22.20
C ASN A 357 3.26 -10.91 22.49
N ARG A 358 3.90 -11.40 21.44
CA ARG A 358 5.06 -12.30 21.51
C ARG A 358 6.07 -11.91 20.44
N ILE A 359 7.35 -11.82 20.82
CA ILE A 359 8.44 -11.45 19.91
C ILE A 359 8.59 -12.44 18.75
N TYR A 360 8.65 -11.92 17.52
CA TYR A 360 9.07 -12.69 16.35
C TYR A 360 10.59 -12.83 16.34
N ARG A 361 11.09 -14.02 16.66
CA ARG A 361 12.52 -14.34 16.70
C ARG A 361 12.77 -15.77 16.20
N PRO A 362 12.76 -16.01 14.87
CA PRO A 362 12.95 -17.34 14.31
C PRO A 362 14.41 -17.80 14.42
N GLU A 363 14.63 -19.10 14.23
CA GLU A 363 15.97 -19.68 14.03
C GLU A 363 16.34 -19.72 12.53
N GLN A 364 17.60 -20.01 12.24
CA GLN A 364 18.10 -20.26 10.89
C GLN A 364 18.82 -21.61 10.84
N THR A 365 18.77 -22.28 9.69
CA THR A 365 19.63 -23.45 9.43
C THR A 365 21.02 -22.98 9.02
N TYR A 366 22.04 -23.25 9.85
CA TYR A 366 23.42 -22.91 9.53
C TYR A 366 23.97 -23.84 8.43
N VAL A 367 24.39 -23.27 7.30
CA VAL A 367 24.99 -23.99 6.15
C VAL A 367 26.43 -23.56 5.84
N GLY A 368 27.05 -22.81 6.77
CA GLY A 368 28.43 -22.37 6.65
C GLY A 368 29.43 -23.46 7.05
N LYS A 369 30.73 -23.17 6.87
CA LYS A 369 31.80 -24.05 7.35
C LYS A 369 31.78 -24.10 8.88
N THR A 370 31.99 -25.28 9.48
CA THR A 370 32.23 -25.44 10.91
C THR A 370 33.71 -25.65 11.19
N ASP A 371 34.14 -25.38 12.42
CA ASP A 371 35.47 -25.73 12.91
C ASP A 371 36.64 -25.16 12.09
N VAL A 372 36.41 -23.99 11.47
CA VAL A 372 37.45 -23.29 10.71
C VAL A 372 38.48 -22.72 11.68
N ALA A 373 39.73 -23.20 11.57
CA ALA A 373 40.83 -22.69 12.38
C ALA A 373 41.07 -21.20 12.08
N TYR A 374 41.22 -20.40 13.14
CA TYR A 374 41.60 -18.99 13.00
C TYR A 374 43.06 -18.90 12.53
N VAL A 375 43.28 -18.24 11.39
CA VAL A 375 44.62 -17.92 10.88
C VAL A 375 44.90 -16.44 11.16
N PRO A 376 45.92 -16.11 11.99
CA PRO A 376 46.36 -14.73 12.19
C PRO A 376 46.65 -14.04 10.86
N LEU A 377 46.37 -12.74 10.76
CA LEU A 377 46.50 -11.97 9.51
C LEU A 377 47.85 -12.23 8.81
N GLU A 378 48.94 -12.25 9.57
CA GLU A 378 50.31 -12.37 9.02
C GLU A 378 50.68 -13.77 8.57
N LYS A 379 49.79 -14.74 8.82
CA LYS A 379 49.91 -16.15 8.40
C LYS A 379 48.92 -16.49 7.30
N ARG A 380 48.17 -15.51 6.77
CA ARG A 380 47.30 -15.69 5.61
C ARG A 380 48.14 -15.58 4.32
N PRO A 381 47.79 -16.31 3.24
CA PRO A 381 48.53 -16.31 1.98
C PRO A 381 48.63 -14.95 1.29
#